data_AF-A0A4T0FX37-F1
#
_entry.id   AF-A0A4T0FX37-F1
#
_cell.length_a   1.000
_cell.length_b   1.000
_cell.length_c   1.000
_cell.angle_alpha   90.00
_cell.angle_beta   90.00
_cell.angle_gamma   90.00
#
_symmetry.space_group_name_H-M   'P 1'
#
loop_
_entity.id
_entity.type
_entity.pdbx_description
1 polymer ?
#
loop_
_entity_poly.entity_id
_entity_poly.type
_entity_poly.pdbx_seq_one_letter_code
_entity_poly.pdbx_strand_id
1 'polypeptide(L)'
;MNLSRELQIALTATSRAANLSKNVFNSLVANDSVTKNDKSPVTIADYSCQSLVSLLLSKAFPSDPLVGEEDADVLRQSAELKDKVIGLVNNELSIPLKHGEVDGLDLGSTQQENTLLDAIDRGTFQGSSTGRMWCLDPIDGTKGFLRGGQYAVCLALLVDASVELGVIACPNLPVNPAQPDGERGVVFAAIKGQGAFQRPISQSNGALEPISMNAITPSTLSSASFCESVESGHSSQGDAANIANELGITKEPVRMDSQAKYCSISRGDGDVYLRLPVSASYEEKIWDHAPGRLLVAEAGGKVTDIHNKDLDFSHGRTLKHNKGVIAAHKDIHANVIKAVQKRHSAPAYTPSYEMDLFAEAPLSWQLCNSMNLRSRTRSIFQVPDFEELVDSHPSQILDEDEQTAIVEKLEKANAASNKQYRIVTAAFIVVQLTYLLTHLSASGSLINLALLLTPLPSLLNTLTSRDLITIRITHPHLKYIPEPRSHLLGVAASIVGLALYRNAATSRTLTILTFSAITEFWMRRSEKDARELHKLKYGQKSA
;
A
#
# COMPACT_ATOMS: atom_id res chain seq x y z
N MET A 1 -0.88 -25.49 -31.77
CA MET A 1 -2.28 -25.22 -32.18
C MET A 1 -2.29 -23.99 -33.07
N ASN A 2 -3.16 -23.89 -34.08
CA ASN A 2 -3.36 -22.59 -34.76
C ASN A 2 -4.40 -21.81 -33.94
N LEU A 3 -4.03 -20.63 -33.45
CA LEU A 3 -4.84 -19.76 -32.60
C LEU A 3 -5.02 -18.35 -33.22
N SER A 4 -4.86 -18.21 -34.54
CA SER A 4 -4.96 -16.90 -35.21
C SER A 4 -6.33 -16.24 -35.02
N ARG A 5 -7.43 -17.02 -35.00
CA ARG A 5 -8.77 -16.48 -34.79
C ARG A 5 -8.97 -16.06 -33.34
N GLU A 6 -8.54 -16.88 -32.40
CA GLU A 6 -8.55 -16.60 -30.96
C GLU A 6 -7.76 -15.35 -30.63
N LEU A 7 -6.55 -15.20 -31.18
CA LEU A 7 -5.73 -14.00 -31.02
C LEU A 7 -6.43 -12.76 -31.59
N GLN A 8 -7.01 -12.84 -32.79
CA GLN A 8 -7.74 -11.72 -33.40
C GLN A 8 -8.92 -11.27 -32.52
N ILE A 9 -9.77 -12.22 -32.08
CA ILE A 9 -10.89 -11.94 -31.18
C ILE A 9 -10.41 -11.35 -29.85
N ALA A 10 -9.39 -11.96 -29.23
CA ALA A 10 -8.88 -11.54 -27.93
C ALA A 10 -8.27 -10.13 -27.98
N LEU A 11 -7.44 -9.83 -28.99
CA LEU A 11 -6.85 -8.51 -29.20
C LEU A 11 -7.93 -7.43 -29.35
N THR A 12 -8.97 -7.68 -30.16
CA THR A 12 -10.06 -6.71 -30.36
C THR A 12 -10.89 -6.56 -29.10
N ALA A 13 -11.25 -7.65 -28.43
CA ALA A 13 -12.04 -7.61 -27.21
C ALA A 13 -11.35 -6.83 -26.08
N THR A 14 -10.07 -7.13 -25.78
CA THR A 14 -9.33 -6.40 -24.75
C THR A 14 -9.04 -4.96 -25.16
N SER A 15 -8.80 -4.67 -26.44
CA SER A 15 -8.54 -3.30 -26.92
C SER A 15 -9.79 -2.42 -26.87
N ARG A 16 -10.97 -2.95 -27.18
CA ARG A 16 -12.24 -2.22 -27.03
C ARG A 16 -12.62 -2.04 -25.57
N ALA A 17 -12.46 -3.07 -24.74
CA ALA A 17 -12.64 -2.94 -23.29
C ALA A 17 -11.69 -1.88 -22.69
N ALA A 18 -10.42 -1.83 -23.11
CA ALA A 18 -9.45 -0.82 -22.70
C ALA A 18 -9.80 0.62 -23.14
N ASN A 19 -10.55 0.79 -24.25
CA ASN A 19 -11.07 2.08 -24.67
C ASN A 19 -12.33 2.45 -23.87
N LEU A 20 -13.23 1.48 -23.63
CA LEU A 20 -14.40 1.63 -22.77
C LEU A 20 -13.98 2.06 -21.35
N SER A 21 -13.02 1.36 -20.73
CA SER A 21 -12.52 1.67 -19.39
C SER A 21 -11.89 3.07 -19.31
N LYS A 22 -11.16 3.51 -20.35
CA LYS A 22 -10.68 4.89 -20.50
C LYS A 22 -11.84 5.90 -20.55
N ASN A 23 -12.89 5.61 -21.30
CA ASN A 23 -14.07 6.47 -21.37
C ASN A 23 -14.77 6.56 -20.00
N VAL A 24 -14.96 5.44 -19.29
CA VAL A 24 -15.52 5.41 -17.94
C VAL A 24 -14.67 6.23 -16.96
N PHE A 25 -13.34 6.05 -16.98
CA PHE A 25 -12.42 6.84 -16.15
C PHE A 25 -12.54 8.35 -16.44
N ASN A 26 -12.52 8.74 -17.70
CA ASN A 26 -12.59 10.14 -18.12
C ASN A 26 -13.96 10.77 -17.78
N SER A 27 -15.06 10.02 -17.89
CA SER A 27 -16.41 10.53 -17.59
C SER A 27 -16.71 10.59 -16.09
N LEU A 28 -16.32 9.57 -15.32
CA LEU A 28 -16.76 9.38 -13.93
C LEU A 28 -15.68 9.66 -12.88
N VAL A 29 -14.39 9.56 -13.20
CA VAL A 29 -13.30 9.72 -12.21
C VAL A 29 -12.54 11.02 -12.42
N ALA A 30 -12.21 11.37 -13.66
CA ALA A 30 -11.37 12.54 -13.96
C ALA A 30 -12.08 13.91 -13.77
N ASN A 31 -13.42 13.94 -13.70
CA ASN A 31 -14.21 15.17 -13.60
C ASN A 31 -14.55 15.58 -12.15
N ASP A 32 -13.82 15.07 -11.14
CA ASP A 32 -14.06 15.28 -9.69
C ASP A 32 -15.49 14.93 -9.20
N SER A 33 -16.31 14.28 -10.03
CA SER A 33 -17.70 13.89 -9.74
C SER A 33 -17.81 12.77 -8.71
N VAL A 34 -16.70 12.10 -8.36
CA VAL A 34 -16.67 10.92 -7.51
C VAL A 34 -15.60 11.04 -6.43
N THR A 35 -16.00 10.78 -5.17
CA THR A 35 -15.07 10.81 -4.04
C THR A 35 -14.14 9.58 -4.05
N LYS A 36 -12.91 9.71 -3.52
CA LYS A 36 -11.88 8.64 -3.49
C LYS A 36 -12.29 7.32 -2.80
N ASN A 37 -13.43 7.30 -2.10
CA ASN A 37 -13.97 6.11 -1.42
C ASN A 37 -15.14 5.46 -2.18
N ASP A 38 -15.72 6.14 -3.17
CA ASP A 38 -16.79 5.56 -3.98
C ASP A 38 -16.19 4.64 -5.05
N LYS A 39 -16.65 3.39 -5.03
CA LYS A 39 -16.24 2.33 -5.95
C LYS A 39 -17.13 2.24 -7.18
N SER A 40 -18.21 3.02 -7.27
CA SER A 40 -19.14 2.97 -8.40
C SER A 40 -18.47 3.07 -9.78
N PRO A 41 -17.40 3.88 -10.03
CA PRO A 41 -16.81 3.97 -11.36
C PRO A 41 -16.06 2.73 -11.77
N VAL A 42 -15.40 2.06 -10.82
CA VAL A 42 -14.65 0.84 -11.12
C VAL A 42 -15.62 -0.32 -11.33
N THR A 43 -16.61 -0.50 -10.43
CA THR A 43 -17.72 -1.44 -10.63
C THR A 43 -18.44 -1.26 -11.98
N ILE A 44 -18.65 -0.02 -12.44
CA ILE A 44 -19.21 0.24 -13.78
C ILE A 44 -18.23 -0.17 -14.89
N ALA A 45 -16.93 0.09 -14.74
CA ALA A 45 -15.90 -0.32 -15.70
C ALA A 45 -15.76 -1.85 -15.77
N ASP A 46 -15.72 -2.54 -14.62
CA ASP A 46 -15.64 -3.99 -14.47
C ASP A 46 -16.77 -4.69 -15.23
N TYR A 47 -18.02 -4.38 -14.88
CA TYR A 47 -19.18 -4.98 -15.54
C TYR A 47 -19.27 -4.65 -17.03
N SER A 48 -18.95 -3.42 -17.43
CA SER A 48 -19.00 -3.03 -18.84
C SER A 48 -17.93 -3.74 -19.67
N CYS A 49 -16.71 -3.89 -19.13
CA CYS A 49 -15.62 -4.61 -19.79
C CYS A 49 -15.90 -6.12 -19.83
N GLN A 50 -16.38 -6.73 -18.75
CA GLN A 50 -16.74 -8.15 -18.74
C GLN A 50 -17.89 -8.44 -19.71
N SER A 51 -18.95 -7.62 -19.71
CA SER A 51 -20.07 -7.77 -20.64
C SER A 51 -19.62 -7.70 -22.09
N LEU A 52 -18.81 -6.69 -22.45
CA LEU A 52 -18.30 -6.52 -23.81
C LEU A 52 -17.39 -7.68 -24.25
N VAL A 53 -16.37 -8.03 -23.45
CA VAL A 53 -15.43 -9.11 -23.79
C VAL A 53 -16.17 -10.45 -23.89
N SER A 54 -17.01 -10.76 -22.91
CA SER A 54 -17.79 -12.00 -22.91
C SER A 54 -18.80 -12.06 -24.06
N LEU A 55 -19.41 -10.94 -24.45
CA LEU A 55 -20.27 -10.87 -25.63
C LEU A 55 -19.48 -11.22 -26.91
N LEU A 56 -18.30 -10.60 -27.13
CA LEU A 56 -17.45 -10.90 -28.29
C LEU A 56 -17.05 -12.38 -28.31
N LEU A 57 -16.64 -12.93 -27.17
CA LEU A 57 -16.31 -14.36 -27.02
C LEU A 57 -17.54 -15.25 -27.26
N SER A 58 -18.74 -14.86 -26.81
CA SER A 58 -19.97 -15.63 -27.00
C SER A 58 -20.40 -15.74 -28.46
N LYS A 59 -20.10 -14.71 -29.28
CA LYS A 59 -20.39 -14.69 -30.71
C LYS A 59 -19.36 -15.50 -31.50
N ALA A 60 -18.09 -15.44 -31.09
CA ALA A 60 -16.99 -16.13 -31.78
C ALA A 60 -16.86 -17.61 -31.39
N PHE A 61 -17.08 -17.93 -30.11
CA PHE A 61 -16.90 -19.24 -29.51
C PHE A 61 -18.09 -19.55 -28.56
N PRO A 62 -19.30 -19.82 -29.08
CA PRO A 62 -20.51 -19.93 -28.27
C PRO A 62 -20.41 -20.97 -27.14
N SER A 63 -19.73 -22.08 -27.41
CA SER A 63 -19.56 -23.23 -26.51
C SER A 63 -18.39 -23.13 -25.54
N ASP A 64 -17.48 -22.15 -25.68
CA ASP A 64 -16.36 -21.99 -24.75
C ASP A 64 -16.85 -21.41 -23.40
N PRO A 65 -16.61 -22.07 -22.26
CA PRO A 65 -16.83 -21.50 -20.93
C PRO A 65 -15.92 -20.31 -20.65
N LEU A 66 -16.33 -19.41 -19.75
CA LEU A 66 -15.56 -18.25 -19.31
C LEU A 66 -15.46 -18.22 -17.78
N VAL A 67 -14.26 -18.12 -17.25
CA VAL A 67 -14.00 -17.72 -15.85
C VAL A 67 -13.73 -16.22 -15.83
N GLY A 68 -14.77 -15.41 -15.64
CA GLY A 68 -14.67 -13.97 -15.40
C GLY A 68 -14.76 -13.66 -13.91
N GLU A 69 -14.20 -12.55 -13.44
CA GLU A 69 -14.26 -12.16 -12.03
C GLU A 69 -15.71 -11.93 -11.54
N GLU A 70 -16.51 -11.25 -12.35
CA GLU A 70 -17.79 -10.64 -11.97
C GLU A 70 -19.02 -11.52 -12.24
N ASP A 71 -20.15 -11.19 -11.61
CA ASP A 71 -21.50 -11.71 -11.88
C ASP A 71 -22.56 -10.58 -11.96
N ALA A 72 -23.70 -10.81 -12.60
CA ALA A 72 -24.69 -9.75 -12.83
C ALA A 72 -25.68 -9.51 -11.67
N ASP A 73 -25.54 -10.15 -10.51
CA ASP A 73 -26.55 -10.08 -9.44
C ASP A 73 -26.68 -8.69 -8.84
N VAL A 74 -25.58 -7.92 -8.76
CA VAL A 74 -25.59 -6.52 -8.32
C VAL A 74 -26.35 -5.63 -9.31
N LEU A 75 -26.18 -5.86 -10.63
CA LEU A 75 -26.87 -5.09 -11.66
C LEU A 75 -28.38 -5.38 -11.68
N ARG A 76 -28.79 -6.64 -11.47
CA ARG A 76 -30.20 -7.01 -11.34
C ARG A 76 -30.90 -6.31 -10.17
N GLN A 77 -30.14 -5.94 -9.13
CA GLN A 77 -30.64 -5.24 -7.95
C GLN A 77 -30.57 -3.70 -8.07
N SER A 78 -29.88 -3.15 -9.07
CA SER A 78 -29.66 -1.70 -9.23
C SER A 78 -29.90 -1.26 -10.67
N ALA A 79 -31.12 -0.77 -10.92
CA ALA A 79 -31.51 -0.23 -12.23
C ALA A 79 -30.57 0.89 -12.70
N GLU A 80 -30.13 1.79 -11.82
CA GLU A 80 -29.22 2.88 -12.17
C GLU A 80 -27.84 2.39 -12.65
N LEU A 81 -27.25 1.40 -11.96
CA LEU A 81 -25.96 0.84 -12.38
C LEU A 81 -26.11 0.03 -13.67
N LYS A 82 -27.19 -0.75 -13.77
CA LYS A 82 -27.54 -1.55 -14.94
C LYS A 82 -27.70 -0.69 -16.20
N ASP A 83 -28.49 0.38 -16.12
CA ASP A 83 -28.75 1.29 -17.25
C ASP A 83 -27.46 2.00 -17.70
N LYS A 84 -26.58 2.37 -16.75
CA LYS A 84 -25.24 2.91 -17.05
C LYS A 84 -24.35 1.90 -17.79
N VAL A 85 -24.27 0.66 -17.31
CA VAL A 85 -23.48 -0.42 -17.94
C VAL A 85 -24.01 -0.73 -19.35
N ILE A 86 -25.32 -0.90 -19.51
CA ILE A 86 -25.95 -1.15 -20.82
C ILE A 86 -25.67 0.01 -21.78
N GLY A 87 -25.82 1.25 -21.33
CA GLY A 87 -25.53 2.43 -22.13
C GLY A 87 -24.07 2.50 -22.58
N LEU A 88 -23.12 2.23 -21.69
CA LEU A 88 -21.68 2.22 -22.00
C LEU A 88 -21.31 1.13 -22.99
N VAL A 89 -21.79 -0.10 -22.80
CA VAL A 89 -21.52 -1.22 -23.69
C VAL A 89 -22.14 -0.99 -25.07
N ASN A 90 -23.39 -0.52 -25.14
CA ASN A 90 -24.03 -0.22 -26.43
C ASN A 90 -23.40 0.98 -27.15
N ASN A 91 -22.96 2.01 -26.41
CA ASN A 91 -22.20 3.12 -27.00
C ASN A 91 -20.88 2.62 -27.61
N GLU A 92 -20.13 1.76 -26.91
CA GLU A 92 -18.92 1.15 -27.45
C GLU A 92 -19.26 0.28 -28.67
N LEU A 93 -20.25 -0.62 -28.60
CA LEU A 93 -20.69 -1.47 -29.72
C LEU A 93 -21.11 -0.68 -30.97
N SER A 94 -21.68 0.52 -30.80
CA SER A 94 -22.04 1.40 -31.92
C SER A 94 -20.84 1.91 -32.74
N ILE A 95 -19.63 1.87 -32.18
CA ILE A 95 -18.39 2.19 -32.89
C ILE A 95 -18.12 1.08 -33.93
N PRO A 96 -18.03 1.41 -35.23
CA PRO A 96 -17.77 0.43 -36.26
C PRO A 96 -16.42 -0.25 -36.06
N LEU A 97 -16.41 -1.58 -36.24
CA LEU A 97 -15.19 -2.37 -36.30
C LEU A 97 -14.32 -1.91 -37.47
N LYS A 98 -13.01 -1.76 -37.23
CA LYS A 98 -12.04 -1.53 -38.30
C LYS A 98 -11.81 -2.86 -39.05
N HIS A 99 -11.50 -2.75 -40.34
CA HIS A 99 -11.20 -3.90 -41.20
C HIS A 99 -10.07 -4.75 -40.60
N GLY A 100 -10.29 -6.05 -40.33
CA GLY A 100 -9.31 -6.92 -39.67
C GLY A 100 -9.44 -7.03 -38.14
N GLU A 101 -10.33 -6.27 -37.49
CA GLU A 101 -10.53 -6.39 -36.03
C GLU A 101 -11.27 -7.68 -35.63
N VAL A 102 -12.44 -7.97 -36.21
CA VAL A 102 -13.13 -9.27 -36.08
C VAL A 102 -13.88 -9.62 -37.37
N ASP A 103 -13.16 -10.14 -38.37
CA ASP A 103 -13.77 -10.45 -39.66
C ASP A 103 -14.92 -11.47 -39.49
N GLY A 104 -16.02 -11.23 -40.20
CA GLY A 104 -17.22 -12.08 -40.21
C GLY A 104 -18.03 -12.15 -38.91
N LEU A 105 -17.75 -11.33 -37.89
CA LEU A 105 -18.46 -11.34 -36.62
C LEU A 105 -19.51 -10.22 -36.56
N ASP A 106 -20.80 -10.57 -36.60
CA ASP A 106 -21.87 -9.60 -36.34
C ASP A 106 -22.10 -9.44 -34.82
N LEU A 107 -21.80 -8.25 -34.32
CA LEU A 107 -22.01 -7.84 -32.93
C LEU A 107 -23.32 -7.08 -32.73
N GLY A 108 -23.99 -6.64 -33.81
CA GLY A 108 -25.02 -5.61 -33.76
C GLY A 108 -24.46 -4.24 -33.32
N SER A 109 -25.18 -3.16 -33.65
CA SER A 109 -24.89 -1.82 -33.13
C SER A 109 -25.43 -1.57 -31.72
N THR A 110 -26.28 -2.47 -31.21
CA THR A 110 -26.87 -2.45 -29.87
C THR A 110 -27.32 -3.85 -29.49
N GLN A 111 -27.34 -4.14 -28.18
CA GLN A 111 -27.82 -5.39 -27.58
C GLN A 111 -28.88 -5.11 -26.52
N GLN A 112 -29.75 -6.09 -26.32
CA GLN A 112 -30.79 -6.05 -25.30
C GLN A 112 -30.18 -6.24 -23.89
N GLU A 113 -30.84 -5.66 -22.88
CA GLU A 113 -30.47 -5.77 -21.46
C GLU A 113 -30.08 -7.20 -21.07
N ASN A 114 -30.99 -8.16 -21.25
CA ASN A 114 -30.77 -9.54 -20.85
C ASN A 114 -29.55 -10.14 -21.54
N THR A 115 -29.32 -9.85 -22.82
CA THR A 115 -28.15 -10.35 -23.55
C THR A 115 -26.82 -9.84 -22.96
N LEU A 116 -26.80 -8.61 -22.43
CA LEU A 116 -25.61 -8.04 -21.79
C LEU A 116 -25.40 -8.55 -20.36
N LEU A 117 -26.47 -8.84 -19.61
CA LEU A 117 -26.41 -9.47 -18.29
C LEU A 117 -26.02 -10.96 -18.39
N ASP A 118 -26.62 -11.70 -19.33
CA ASP A 118 -26.29 -13.09 -19.63
C ASP A 118 -24.82 -13.21 -20.09
N ALA A 119 -24.31 -12.21 -20.81
CA ALA A 119 -22.90 -12.14 -21.17
C ALA A 119 -22.00 -12.00 -19.92
N ILE A 120 -22.36 -11.19 -18.92
CA ILE A 120 -21.59 -11.13 -17.66
C ILE A 120 -21.61 -12.49 -16.97
N ASP A 121 -22.79 -13.11 -16.83
CA ASP A 121 -22.96 -14.38 -16.11
C ASP A 121 -22.30 -15.59 -16.78
N ARG A 122 -21.98 -15.54 -18.08
CA ARG A 122 -21.08 -16.53 -18.71
C ARG A 122 -19.74 -16.65 -17.96
N GLY A 123 -19.32 -15.60 -17.24
CA GLY A 123 -18.12 -15.57 -16.38
C GLY A 123 -18.18 -16.43 -15.12
N THR A 124 -19.35 -16.96 -14.76
CA THR A 124 -19.56 -17.75 -13.51
C THR A 124 -19.00 -19.18 -13.57
N PHE A 125 -18.31 -19.59 -14.65
CA PHE A 125 -17.70 -20.91 -14.74
C PHE A 125 -16.68 -21.11 -13.60
N GLN A 126 -16.66 -22.32 -13.04
CA GLN A 126 -15.84 -22.64 -11.86
C GLN A 126 -14.39 -23.05 -12.22
N GLY A 127 -14.06 -23.07 -13.51
CA GLY A 127 -12.80 -23.60 -14.03
C GLY A 127 -12.82 -25.13 -14.16
N SER A 128 -11.90 -25.67 -14.94
CA SER A 128 -11.75 -27.11 -15.20
C SER A 128 -10.28 -27.49 -15.37
N SER A 129 -9.93 -28.71 -14.99
CA SER A 129 -8.62 -29.31 -15.29
C SER A 129 -8.50 -29.81 -16.73
N THR A 130 -9.62 -30.00 -17.43
CA THR A 130 -9.69 -30.54 -18.79
C THR A 130 -10.61 -29.71 -19.69
N GLY A 131 -10.39 -29.81 -21.00
CA GLY A 131 -11.12 -29.07 -22.00
C GLY A 131 -10.63 -27.63 -22.14
N ARG A 132 -11.38 -26.84 -22.92
CA ARG A 132 -11.06 -25.47 -23.28
C ARG A 132 -11.91 -24.48 -22.48
N MET A 133 -11.30 -23.40 -22.00
CA MET A 133 -12.00 -22.30 -21.31
C MET A 133 -11.26 -20.97 -21.46
N TRP A 134 -11.98 -19.86 -21.46
CA TRP A 134 -11.42 -18.52 -21.31
C TRP A 134 -11.34 -18.11 -19.84
N CYS A 135 -10.42 -17.19 -19.53
CA CYS A 135 -10.25 -16.61 -18.21
C CYS A 135 -10.02 -15.09 -18.35
N LEU A 136 -10.80 -14.28 -17.62
CA LEU A 136 -10.88 -12.84 -17.80
C LEU A 136 -10.82 -12.11 -16.45
N ASP A 137 -9.94 -11.12 -16.37
CA ASP A 137 -10.02 -10.00 -15.42
C ASP A 137 -10.44 -8.74 -16.21
N PRO A 138 -11.61 -8.14 -15.91
CA PRO A 138 -12.08 -6.96 -16.64
C PRO A 138 -11.31 -5.68 -16.32
N ILE A 139 -10.89 -5.43 -15.06
CA ILE A 139 -10.07 -4.27 -14.63
C ILE A 139 -9.10 -4.70 -13.51
N ASP A 140 -8.03 -5.38 -13.91
CA ASP A 140 -6.96 -5.74 -12.99
C ASP A 140 -6.29 -4.45 -12.50
N GLY A 141 -6.11 -4.34 -11.19
CA GLY A 141 -5.57 -3.15 -10.55
C GLY A 141 -6.63 -2.07 -10.31
N THR A 142 -7.84 -2.45 -9.94
CA THR A 142 -8.95 -1.61 -9.42
C THR A 142 -8.52 -0.31 -8.70
N LYS A 143 -7.55 -0.41 -7.77
CA LYS A 143 -7.02 0.74 -7.02
C LYS A 143 -6.13 1.67 -7.84
N GLY A 144 -5.39 1.09 -8.78
CA GLY A 144 -4.62 1.80 -9.81
C GLY A 144 -5.56 2.56 -10.75
N PHE A 145 -6.63 1.91 -11.24
CA PHE A 145 -7.69 2.54 -12.02
C PHE A 145 -8.26 3.78 -11.29
N LEU A 146 -8.75 3.62 -10.05
CA LEU A 146 -9.37 4.70 -9.27
C LEU A 146 -8.43 5.90 -8.97
N ARG A 147 -7.11 5.74 -9.07
CA ARG A 147 -6.14 6.84 -8.89
C ARG A 147 -5.53 7.39 -10.19
N GLY A 148 -5.99 6.93 -11.36
CA GLY A 148 -5.36 7.25 -12.65
C GLY A 148 -3.98 6.63 -12.86
N GLY A 149 -3.64 5.59 -12.08
CA GLY A 149 -2.40 4.83 -12.18
C GLY A 149 -2.45 3.74 -13.26
N GLN A 150 -1.67 2.68 -13.09
CA GLN A 150 -1.70 1.53 -14.01
C GLN A 150 -2.87 0.60 -13.67
N TYR A 151 -3.49 0.04 -14.71
CA TYR A 151 -4.49 -1.02 -14.64
C TYR A 151 -4.47 -1.76 -15.99
N ALA A 152 -5.11 -2.93 -16.07
CA ALA A 152 -5.13 -3.73 -17.29
C ALA A 152 -6.45 -4.49 -17.50
N VAL A 153 -6.79 -4.78 -18.76
CA VAL A 153 -7.80 -5.78 -19.12
C VAL A 153 -7.05 -7.05 -19.50
N CYS A 154 -7.29 -8.16 -18.81
CA CYS A 154 -6.45 -9.37 -18.92
C CYS A 154 -7.28 -10.57 -19.35
N LEU A 155 -6.96 -11.16 -20.52
CA LEU A 155 -7.70 -12.28 -21.11
C LEU A 155 -6.75 -13.42 -21.46
N ALA A 156 -7.07 -14.63 -21.01
CA ALA A 156 -6.34 -15.85 -21.34
C ALA A 156 -7.26 -16.94 -21.90
N LEU A 157 -6.69 -17.78 -22.75
CA LEU A 157 -7.29 -19.05 -23.19
C LEU A 157 -6.51 -20.19 -22.56
N LEU A 158 -7.22 -21.10 -21.90
CA LEU A 158 -6.68 -22.31 -21.34
C LEU A 158 -7.23 -23.54 -22.07
N VAL A 159 -6.36 -24.52 -22.32
CA VAL A 159 -6.71 -25.85 -22.84
C VAL A 159 -6.03 -26.88 -21.93
N ASP A 160 -6.83 -27.78 -21.34
CA ASP A 160 -6.37 -28.78 -20.37
C ASP A 160 -5.51 -28.17 -19.25
N ALA A 161 -6.02 -27.07 -18.69
CA ALA A 161 -5.37 -26.21 -17.69
C ALA A 161 -4.00 -25.61 -18.10
N SER A 162 -3.57 -25.76 -19.35
CA SER A 162 -2.41 -25.05 -19.91
C SER A 162 -2.85 -23.73 -20.53
N VAL A 163 -2.16 -22.64 -20.22
CA VAL A 163 -2.40 -21.34 -20.89
C VAL A 163 -1.78 -21.40 -22.29
N GLU A 164 -2.61 -21.31 -23.33
CA GLU A 164 -2.19 -21.44 -24.74
C GLU A 164 -2.11 -20.08 -25.45
N LEU A 165 -2.93 -19.11 -25.03
CA LEU A 165 -2.93 -17.72 -25.50
C LEU A 165 -3.18 -16.80 -24.30
N GLY A 166 -2.48 -15.67 -24.25
CA GLY A 166 -2.67 -14.62 -23.25
C GLY A 166 -2.58 -13.24 -23.91
N VAL A 167 -3.51 -12.35 -23.56
CA VAL A 167 -3.60 -10.98 -24.06
C VAL A 167 -3.84 -10.03 -22.88
N ILE A 168 -3.09 -8.94 -22.82
CA ILE A 168 -3.18 -7.93 -21.74
C ILE A 168 -3.19 -6.54 -22.38
N ALA A 169 -4.29 -5.80 -22.23
CA ALA A 169 -4.37 -4.41 -22.66
C ALA A 169 -4.11 -3.48 -21.47
N CYS A 170 -3.03 -2.70 -21.51
CA CYS A 170 -2.62 -1.77 -20.47
C CYS A 170 -2.89 -0.32 -20.92
N PRO A 171 -4.02 0.31 -20.55
CA PRO A 171 -4.47 1.54 -21.21
C PRO A 171 -3.60 2.76 -20.87
N ASN A 172 -2.98 2.76 -19.68
CA ASN A 172 -2.19 3.88 -19.16
C ASN A 172 -0.66 3.66 -19.26
N LEU A 173 -0.21 2.50 -19.76
CA LEU A 173 1.22 2.19 -19.91
C LEU A 173 1.79 2.89 -21.16
N PRO A 174 2.98 3.51 -21.10
CA PRO A 174 3.63 4.08 -22.29
C PRO A 174 3.90 3.01 -23.35
N VAL A 175 3.62 3.37 -24.61
CA VAL A 175 3.93 2.55 -25.80
C VAL A 175 5.43 2.31 -25.92
N ASN A 176 6.22 3.37 -25.69
CA ASN A 176 7.68 3.32 -25.65
C ASN A 176 8.16 3.67 -24.23
N PRO A 177 8.87 2.77 -23.51
CA PRO A 177 9.35 3.03 -22.16
C PRO A 177 10.39 4.17 -22.11
N ALA A 178 11.12 4.43 -23.20
CA ALA A 178 12.04 5.56 -23.31
C ALA A 178 11.34 6.92 -23.49
N GLN A 179 10.01 6.92 -23.66
CA GLN A 179 9.17 8.11 -23.80
C GLN A 179 8.00 8.04 -22.81
N PRO A 180 8.25 8.19 -21.49
CA PRO A 180 7.23 7.99 -20.45
C PRO A 180 6.05 8.95 -20.57
N ASP A 181 6.25 10.14 -21.14
CA ASP A 181 5.23 11.15 -21.41
C ASP A 181 4.68 11.11 -22.85
N GLY A 182 5.04 10.09 -23.63
CA GLY A 182 4.59 9.87 -25.01
C GLY A 182 3.22 9.19 -25.11
N GLU A 183 2.98 8.50 -26.24
CA GLU A 183 1.75 7.74 -26.46
C GLU A 183 1.53 6.67 -25.38
N ARG A 184 0.29 6.54 -24.90
CA ARG A 184 -0.12 5.58 -23.86
C ARG A 184 -1.26 4.70 -24.33
N GLY A 185 -1.18 3.43 -23.95
CA GLY A 185 -2.14 2.40 -24.33
C GLY A 185 -1.49 1.39 -25.26
N VAL A 186 -1.05 0.29 -24.69
CA VAL A 186 -0.38 -0.82 -25.39
C VAL A 186 -1.10 -2.12 -25.04
N VAL A 187 -1.29 -2.97 -26.04
CA VAL A 187 -1.78 -4.34 -25.88
C VAL A 187 -0.64 -5.31 -26.12
N PHE A 188 -0.49 -6.25 -25.21
CA PHE A 188 0.48 -7.34 -25.23
C PHE A 188 -0.22 -8.65 -25.58
N ALA A 189 0.46 -9.52 -26.30
CA ALA A 189 -0.04 -10.85 -26.61
C ALA A 189 1.08 -11.89 -26.63
N ALA A 190 0.77 -13.11 -26.22
CA ALA A 190 1.65 -14.27 -26.36
C ALA A 190 0.83 -15.50 -26.74
N ILE A 191 1.35 -16.29 -27.68
CA ILE A 191 0.86 -17.63 -27.99
C ILE A 191 1.98 -18.61 -27.62
N LYS A 192 1.62 -19.69 -26.95
CA LYS A 192 2.56 -20.72 -26.49
C LYS A 192 3.40 -21.30 -27.63
N GLY A 193 4.72 -21.21 -27.50
CA GLY A 193 5.71 -21.61 -28.50
C GLY A 193 5.82 -20.70 -29.73
N GLN A 194 5.29 -19.47 -29.69
CA GLN A 194 5.32 -18.51 -30.81
C GLN A 194 5.89 -17.14 -30.43
N GLY A 195 6.26 -16.91 -29.17
CA GLY A 195 6.83 -15.65 -28.70
C GLY A 195 5.80 -14.67 -28.11
N ALA A 196 6.35 -13.62 -27.53
CA ALA A 196 5.61 -12.50 -26.92
C ALA A 196 5.72 -11.26 -27.80
N PHE A 197 4.64 -10.48 -27.85
CA PHE A 197 4.50 -9.32 -28.73
C PHE A 197 3.76 -8.15 -28.07
N GLN A 198 3.90 -6.96 -28.63
CA GLN A 198 3.11 -5.78 -28.28
C GLN A 198 2.64 -4.99 -29.51
N ARG A 199 1.65 -4.12 -29.33
CA ARG A 199 1.36 -2.98 -30.24
C ARG A 199 0.54 -1.88 -29.53
N PRO A 200 0.52 -0.64 -30.05
CA PRO A 200 -0.38 0.40 -29.54
C PRO A 200 -1.86 0.00 -29.69
N ILE A 201 -2.69 0.31 -28.69
CA ILE A 201 -4.15 0.06 -28.72
C ILE A 201 -4.83 0.90 -29.82
N SER A 202 -4.27 2.08 -30.12
CA SER A 202 -4.67 2.94 -31.24
C SER A 202 -4.54 2.23 -32.61
N GLN A 203 -3.54 1.35 -32.74
CA GLN A 203 -3.16 0.64 -33.97
C GLN A 203 -3.73 -0.79 -34.01
N SER A 204 -5.05 -0.93 -33.89
CA SER A 204 -5.74 -2.24 -33.87
C SER A 204 -5.58 -3.10 -35.15
N ASN A 205 -5.04 -2.54 -36.23
CA ASN A 205 -4.64 -3.24 -37.46
C ASN A 205 -3.12 -3.25 -37.69
N GLY A 206 -2.34 -2.68 -36.78
CA GLY A 206 -0.88 -2.68 -36.83
C GLY A 206 -0.32 -4.07 -36.58
N ALA A 207 0.89 -4.30 -37.10
CA ALA A 207 1.66 -5.50 -36.83
C ALA A 207 1.91 -5.64 -35.31
N LEU A 208 2.09 -6.89 -34.88
CA LEU A 208 2.56 -7.20 -33.54
C LEU A 208 4.09 -7.20 -33.54
N GLU A 209 4.68 -6.28 -32.79
CA GLU A 209 6.13 -6.16 -32.65
C GLU A 209 6.64 -7.12 -31.56
N PRO A 210 7.69 -7.91 -31.80
CA PRO A 210 8.21 -8.88 -30.84
C PRO A 210 8.83 -8.17 -29.62
N ILE A 211 8.68 -8.77 -28.44
CA ILE A 211 9.30 -8.32 -27.19
C ILE A 211 10.10 -9.44 -26.53
N SER A 212 11.04 -9.06 -25.67
CA SER A 212 11.87 -9.97 -24.88
C SER A 212 12.16 -9.33 -23.53
N MET A 213 12.28 -10.16 -22.49
CA MET A 213 12.90 -9.73 -21.24
C MET A 213 14.35 -9.29 -21.48
N ASN A 214 14.88 -8.45 -20.58
CA ASN A 214 16.31 -8.19 -20.50
C ASN A 214 17.07 -9.48 -20.22
N ALA A 215 18.16 -9.73 -20.97
CA ALA A 215 19.05 -10.87 -20.78
C ALA A 215 19.98 -10.70 -19.56
N ILE A 216 19.39 -10.49 -18.38
CA ILE A 216 20.12 -10.42 -17.10
C ILE A 216 20.61 -11.83 -16.73
N THR A 217 21.84 -11.90 -16.24
CA THR A 217 22.53 -13.13 -15.83
C THR A 217 23.01 -12.99 -14.38
N PRO A 218 23.43 -14.08 -13.70
CA PRO A 218 23.93 -13.98 -12.33
C PRO A 218 25.12 -13.01 -12.12
N SER A 219 25.93 -12.74 -13.15
CA SER A 219 27.03 -11.76 -13.08
C SER A 219 26.58 -10.31 -13.28
N THR A 220 25.42 -10.09 -13.91
CA THR A 220 24.82 -8.76 -14.10
C THR A 220 23.64 -8.48 -13.18
N LEU A 221 23.29 -9.41 -12.29
CA LEU A 221 22.12 -9.37 -11.41
C LEU A 221 22.03 -8.08 -10.57
N SER A 222 23.14 -7.49 -10.13
CA SER A 222 23.15 -6.25 -9.35
C SER A 222 22.60 -5.03 -10.10
N SER A 223 22.55 -5.07 -11.44
CA SER A 223 21.94 -4.06 -12.30
C SER A 223 20.49 -4.35 -12.69
N ALA A 224 19.90 -5.44 -12.18
CA ALA A 224 18.48 -5.72 -12.30
C ALA A 224 17.64 -4.70 -11.52
N SER A 225 16.33 -4.72 -11.74
CA SER A 225 15.33 -3.87 -11.11
C SER A 225 14.10 -4.68 -10.69
N PHE A 226 13.51 -4.32 -9.56
CA PHE A 226 12.25 -4.90 -9.12
C PHE A 226 11.06 -4.14 -9.69
N CYS A 227 10.03 -4.89 -10.08
CA CYS A 227 8.71 -4.39 -10.39
C CYS A 227 7.75 -4.90 -9.30
N GLU A 228 7.31 -4.02 -8.40
CA GLU A 228 6.50 -4.37 -7.23
C GLU A 228 5.15 -3.63 -7.19
N SER A 229 4.22 -4.12 -6.37
CA SER A 229 2.93 -3.46 -6.17
C SER A 229 3.10 -2.17 -5.38
N VAL A 230 2.43 -1.10 -5.82
CA VAL A 230 2.33 0.17 -5.07
C VAL A 230 1.69 -0.06 -3.69
N GLU A 231 0.71 -0.96 -3.63
CA GLU A 231 -0.06 -1.31 -2.44
C GLU A 231 0.71 -2.26 -1.51
N SER A 232 1.15 -1.77 -0.35
CA SER A 232 1.82 -2.57 0.69
C SER A 232 0.97 -3.71 1.25
N GLY A 233 -0.36 -3.63 1.13
CA GLY A 233 -1.28 -4.70 1.52
C GLY A 233 -1.37 -5.86 0.52
N HIS A 234 -0.70 -5.78 -0.64
CA HIS A 234 -0.72 -6.79 -1.72
C HIS A 234 0.64 -7.50 -1.87
N SER A 235 1.69 -7.04 -1.16
CA SER A 235 3.02 -7.64 -1.13
C SER A 235 3.84 -7.05 0.03
N SER A 236 4.60 -7.87 0.76
CA SER A 236 5.50 -7.39 1.82
C SER A 236 6.69 -6.62 1.24
N GLN A 237 6.53 -5.30 1.08
CA GLN A 237 7.56 -4.39 0.52
C GLN A 237 8.87 -4.41 1.34
N GLY A 238 8.79 -4.61 2.66
CA GLY A 238 9.97 -4.77 3.52
C GLY A 238 10.76 -6.05 3.20
N ASP A 239 10.08 -7.14 2.88
CA ASP A 239 10.75 -8.38 2.46
C ASP A 239 11.29 -8.28 1.03
N ALA A 240 10.59 -7.60 0.11
CA ALA A 240 11.09 -7.31 -1.23
C ALA A 240 12.41 -6.50 -1.20
N ALA A 241 12.49 -5.46 -0.37
CA ALA A 241 13.73 -4.70 -0.16
C ALA A 241 14.87 -5.56 0.43
N ASN A 242 14.56 -6.47 1.37
CA ASN A 242 15.55 -7.41 1.90
C ASN A 242 16.03 -8.42 0.85
N ILE A 243 15.13 -8.90 -0.02
CA ILE A 243 15.48 -9.78 -1.15
C ILE A 243 16.34 -9.04 -2.17
N ALA A 244 16.06 -7.77 -2.45
CA ALA A 244 16.91 -6.94 -3.32
C ALA A 244 18.32 -6.80 -2.76
N ASN A 245 18.46 -6.50 -1.46
CA ASN A 245 19.75 -6.43 -0.76
C ASN A 245 20.52 -7.76 -0.82
N GLU A 246 19.85 -8.90 -0.58
CA GLU A 246 20.45 -10.25 -0.68
C GLU A 246 20.97 -10.57 -2.09
N LEU A 247 20.27 -10.07 -3.13
CA LEU A 247 20.65 -10.25 -4.54
C LEU A 247 21.65 -9.19 -5.03
N GLY A 248 22.03 -8.22 -4.18
CA GLY A 248 22.92 -7.12 -4.54
C GLY A 248 22.32 -6.11 -5.54
N ILE A 249 20.99 -6.08 -5.67
CA ILE A 249 20.27 -5.20 -6.59
C ILE A 249 20.24 -3.78 -6.02
N THR A 250 20.77 -2.82 -6.78
CA THR A 250 20.93 -1.41 -6.34
C THR A 250 20.01 -0.42 -7.03
N LYS A 251 19.28 -0.82 -8.07
CA LYS A 251 18.25 0.03 -8.69
C LYS A 251 17.02 0.11 -7.79
N GLU A 252 16.45 1.31 -7.69
CA GLU A 252 15.15 1.53 -7.04
C GLU A 252 14.04 0.70 -7.71
N PRO A 253 13.07 0.18 -6.94
CA PRO A 253 11.97 -0.60 -7.48
C PRO A 253 10.97 0.27 -8.24
N VAL A 254 10.58 -0.17 -9.43
CA VAL A 254 9.47 0.42 -10.20
C VAL A 254 8.16 -0.09 -9.62
N ARG A 255 7.31 0.81 -9.12
CA ARG A 255 6.03 0.45 -8.51
C ARG A 255 4.87 0.61 -9.48
N MET A 256 4.12 -0.46 -9.74
CA MET A 256 2.89 -0.40 -10.52
C MET A 256 1.87 -1.48 -10.12
N ASP A 257 0.59 -1.16 -10.28
CA ASP A 257 -0.52 -2.10 -10.07
C ASP A 257 -0.72 -3.00 -11.29
N SER A 258 -1.62 -3.99 -11.18
CA SER A 258 -2.00 -4.93 -12.24
C SER A 258 -0.88 -5.81 -12.84
N GLN A 259 -1.26 -6.66 -13.77
CA GLN A 259 -0.43 -7.45 -14.68
C GLN A 259 0.33 -6.57 -15.68
N ALA A 260 0.16 -5.24 -15.67
CA ALA A 260 1.15 -4.31 -16.23
C ALA A 260 2.58 -4.60 -15.71
N LYS A 261 2.73 -5.17 -14.50
CA LYS A 261 4.00 -5.71 -13.99
C LYS A 261 4.59 -6.81 -14.89
N TYR A 262 3.77 -7.78 -15.30
CA TYR A 262 4.21 -8.83 -16.24
C TYR A 262 4.56 -8.23 -17.60
N CYS A 263 3.77 -7.29 -18.10
CA CYS A 263 4.03 -6.61 -19.38
C CYS A 263 5.36 -5.84 -19.36
N SER A 264 5.58 -5.05 -18.29
CA SER A 264 6.80 -4.30 -18.00
C SER A 264 8.04 -5.22 -18.06
N ILE A 265 8.06 -6.31 -17.28
CA ILE A 265 9.23 -7.19 -17.29
C ILE A 265 9.39 -7.97 -18.61
N SER A 266 8.29 -8.35 -19.27
CA SER A 266 8.31 -9.06 -20.56
C SER A 266 8.83 -8.20 -21.70
N ARG A 267 8.77 -6.86 -21.57
CA ARG A 267 9.31 -5.89 -22.53
C ARG A 267 10.75 -5.47 -22.22
N GLY A 268 11.27 -5.82 -21.04
CA GLY A 268 12.58 -5.35 -20.56
C GLY A 268 12.54 -3.98 -19.86
N ASP A 269 11.36 -3.46 -19.51
CA ASP A 269 11.23 -2.23 -18.71
C ASP A 269 11.70 -2.47 -17.24
N GLY A 270 11.59 -3.72 -16.77
CA GLY A 270 12.08 -4.19 -15.48
C GLY A 270 12.50 -5.67 -15.55
N ASP A 271 13.02 -6.22 -14.44
CA ASP A 271 13.74 -7.50 -14.49
C ASP A 271 13.16 -8.60 -13.57
N VAL A 272 12.60 -8.22 -12.41
CA VAL A 272 12.05 -9.16 -11.42
C VAL A 272 10.72 -8.67 -10.85
N TYR A 273 9.66 -9.48 -10.94
CA TYR A 273 8.40 -9.27 -10.24
C TYR A 273 8.27 -10.22 -9.05
N LEU A 274 7.93 -9.67 -7.88
CA LEU A 274 7.61 -10.41 -6.67
C LEU A 274 6.18 -10.13 -6.20
N ARG A 275 5.45 -11.20 -5.88
CA ARG A 275 4.21 -11.18 -5.09
C ARG A 275 4.34 -12.19 -3.96
N LEU A 276 4.85 -11.73 -2.83
CA LEU A 276 5.00 -12.55 -1.62
C LEU A 276 3.64 -12.73 -0.94
N PRO A 277 3.30 -13.92 -0.42
CA PRO A 277 1.99 -14.19 0.14
C PRO A 277 1.73 -13.34 1.40
N VAL A 278 0.62 -12.60 1.40
CA VAL A 278 0.20 -11.73 2.51
C VAL A 278 -0.41 -12.49 3.69
N SER A 279 -0.86 -13.72 3.47
CA SER A 279 -1.24 -14.69 4.50
C SER A 279 -1.07 -16.12 3.99
N ALA A 280 -0.99 -17.10 4.90
CA ALA A 280 -0.92 -18.51 4.53
C ALA A 280 -2.22 -19.02 3.86
N SER A 281 -3.37 -18.44 4.22
CA SER A 281 -4.71 -18.85 3.75
C SER A 281 -5.13 -18.19 2.44
N TYR A 282 -4.43 -17.15 1.97
CA TYR A 282 -4.77 -16.49 0.71
C TYR A 282 -4.51 -17.41 -0.49
N GLU A 283 -5.43 -17.41 -1.45
CA GLU A 283 -5.32 -18.10 -2.73
C GLU A 283 -5.49 -17.08 -3.85
N GLU A 284 -4.46 -16.97 -4.68
CA GLU A 284 -4.43 -16.13 -5.89
C GLU A 284 -5.54 -16.55 -6.87
N LYS A 285 -6.11 -15.61 -7.63
CA LYS A 285 -7.08 -15.95 -8.68
C LYS A 285 -6.34 -16.39 -9.94
N ILE A 286 -6.99 -17.20 -10.77
CA ILE A 286 -6.37 -17.60 -12.04
C ILE A 286 -6.29 -16.43 -13.03
N TRP A 287 -7.25 -15.49 -12.98
CA TRP A 287 -7.28 -14.34 -13.87
C TRP A 287 -6.18 -13.31 -13.58
N ASP A 288 -5.79 -13.15 -12.30
CA ASP A 288 -4.64 -12.34 -11.83
C ASP A 288 -3.30 -12.71 -12.50
N HIS A 289 -3.16 -13.93 -13.04
CA HIS A 289 -1.86 -14.50 -13.44
C HIS A 289 -1.82 -15.26 -14.76
N ALA A 290 -2.94 -15.77 -15.29
CA ALA A 290 -2.94 -16.65 -16.47
C ALA A 290 -2.27 -16.01 -17.70
N PRO A 291 -2.69 -14.83 -18.21
CA PRO A 291 -2.06 -14.27 -19.40
C PRO A 291 -0.65 -13.76 -19.11
N GLY A 292 -0.40 -13.17 -17.94
CA GLY A 292 0.91 -12.68 -17.55
C GLY A 292 1.98 -13.77 -17.41
N ARG A 293 1.59 -14.96 -16.92
CA ARG A 293 2.46 -16.15 -16.88
C ARG A 293 2.96 -16.52 -18.27
N LEU A 294 2.06 -16.58 -19.26
CA LEU A 294 2.42 -16.99 -20.61
C LEU A 294 3.28 -15.91 -21.28
N LEU A 295 2.92 -14.64 -21.13
CA LEU A 295 3.67 -13.51 -21.67
C LEU A 295 5.14 -13.52 -21.24
N VAL A 296 5.41 -13.73 -19.94
CA VAL A 296 6.78 -13.83 -19.42
C VAL A 296 7.52 -15.05 -19.98
N ALA A 297 6.88 -16.21 -20.04
CA ALA A 297 7.51 -17.43 -20.52
C ALA A 297 7.94 -17.30 -21.99
N GLU A 298 7.06 -16.76 -22.84
CA GLU A 298 7.34 -16.52 -24.26
C GLU A 298 8.30 -15.35 -24.50
N ALA A 299 8.44 -14.43 -23.56
CA ALA A 299 9.46 -13.37 -23.55
C ALA A 299 10.84 -13.83 -23.00
N GLY A 300 11.03 -15.12 -22.72
CA GLY A 300 12.30 -15.71 -22.26
C GLY A 300 12.47 -15.78 -20.74
N GLY A 301 11.44 -15.48 -19.97
CA GLY A 301 11.43 -15.58 -18.51
C GLY A 301 10.98 -16.93 -17.96
N LYS A 302 10.85 -16.98 -16.63
CA LYS A 302 10.17 -18.06 -15.90
C LYS A 302 9.24 -17.44 -14.85
N VAL A 303 8.12 -18.11 -14.58
CA VAL A 303 7.17 -17.78 -13.52
C VAL A 303 6.89 -19.02 -12.66
N THR A 304 7.02 -18.89 -11.34
CA THR A 304 6.69 -19.93 -10.36
C THR A 304 6.04 -19.33 -9.12
N ASP A 305 5.62 -20.17 -8.19
CA ASP A 305 5.39 -19.78 -6.80
C ASP A 305 6.71 -19.60 -6.02
N ILE A 306 6.64 -19.20 -4.74
CA ILE A 306 7.83 -19.05 -3.88
C ILE A 306 8.57 -20.36 -3.57
N HIS A 307 7.94 -21.51 -3.87
CA HIS A 307 8.49 -22.84 -3.68
C HIS A 307 9.11 -23.41 -4.98
N ASN A 308 9.24 -22.59 -6.03
CA ASN A 308 9.74 -22.97 -7.36
C ASN A 308 8.87 -24.02 -8.08
N LYS A 309 7.57 -24.09 -7.74
CA LYS A 309 6.59 -24.87 -8.48
C LYS A 309 5.95 -24.00 -9.56
N ASP A 310 5.74 -24.57 -10.73
CA ASP A 310 4.97 -23.91 -11.79
C ASP A 310 3.53 -23.61 -11.31
N LEU A 311 2.91 -22.58 -11.87
CA LEU A 311 1.54 -22.20 -11.53
C LEU A 311 0.53 -23.21 -12.08
N ASP A 312 -0.31 -23.75 -11.20
CA ASP A 312 -1.26 -24.82 -11.46
C ASP A 312 -2.69 -24.25 -11.60
N PHE A 313 -3.13 -24.13 -12.84
CA PHE A 313 -4.45 -23.61 -13.21
C PHE A 313 -5.55 -24.69 -13.25
N SER A 314 -5.26 -25.93 -12.84
CA SER A 314 -6.19 -27.07 -12.97
C SER A 314 -7.20 -27.21 -11.81
N HIS A 315 -7.13 -26.31 -10.83
CA HIS A 315 -7.85 -26.41 -9.56
C HIS A 315 -9.03 -25.44 -9.43
N GLY A 316 -9.58 -24.98 -10.56
CA GLY A 316 -10.76 -24.12 -10.64
C GLY A 316 -10.40 -22.63 -10.70
N ARG A 317 -11.15 -21.79 -9.98
CA ARG A 317 -11.00 -20.31 -10.01
C ARG A 317 -9.74 -19.77 -9.28
N THR A 318 -8.96 -20.62 -8.60
CA THR A 318 -7.79 -20.19 -7.80
C THR A 318 -6.55 -21.06 -8.04
N LEU A 319 -5.36 -20.47 -7.83
CA LEU A 319 -4.08 -21.19 -7.79
C LEU A 319 -3.88 -21.90 -6.44
N LYS A 320 -4.82 -22.78 -6.11
CA LYS A 320 -4.97 -23.41 -4.78
C LYS A 320 -3.71 -24.09 -4.23
N HIS A 321 -2.87 -24.63 -5.12
CA HIS A 321 -1.67 -25.39 -4.77
C HIS A 321 -0.36 -24.58 -4.83
N ASN A 322 -0.44 -23.28 -5.12
CA ASN A 322 0.68 -22.35 -5.16
C ASN A 322 0.60 -21.33 -4.01
N LYS A 323 1.74 -20.70 -3.67
CA LYS A 323 1.80 -19.60 -2.69
C LYS A 323 2.70 -18.48 -3.16
N GLY A 324 2.10 -17.30 -3.33
CA GLY A 324 2.75 -16.15 -3.97
C GLY A 324 3.14 -16.44 -5.43
N VAL A 325 3.73 -15.44 -6.07
CA VAL A 325 4.25 -15.55 -7.45
C VAL A 325 5.59 -14.82 -7.58
N ILE A 326 6.50 -15.40 -8.34
CA ILE A 326 7.79 -14.83 -8.73
C ILE A 326 7.89 -14.93 -10.24
N ALA A 327 8.31 -13.84 -10.89
CA ALA A 327 8.64 -13.84 -12.31
C ALA A 327 9.96 -13.11 -12.54
N ALA A 328 10.85 -13.69 -13.35
CA ALA A 328 12.16 -13.13 -13.68
C ALA A 328 12.71 -13.74 -14.97
N HIS A 329 13.76 -13.14 -15.55
CA HIS A 329 14.51 -13.77 -16.64
C HIS A 329 15.02 -15.16 -16.20
N LYS A 330 14.91 -16.16 -17.08
CA LYS A 330 15.16 -17.58 -16.76
C LYS A 330 16.52 -17.84 -16.13
N ASP A 331 17.56 -17.10 -16.53
CA ASP A 331 18.94 -17.28 -16.09
C ASP A 331 19.21 -16.76 -14.66
N ILE A 332 18.33 -15.91 -14.11
CA ILE A 332 18.42 -15.41 -12.73
C ILE A 332 17.29 -15.88 -11.81
N HIS A 333 16.22 -16.49 -12.36
CA HIS A 333 15.06 -16.93 -11.61
C HIS A 333 15.43 -17.83 -10.42
N ALA A 334 16.39 -18.75 -10.60
CA ALA A 334 16.89 -19.61 -9.52
C ALA A 334 17.61 -18.86 -8.39
N ASN A 335 18.23 -17.71 -8.68
CA ASN A 335 18.86 -16.84 -7.68
C ASN A 335 17.78 -16.10 -6.87
N VAL A 336 16.77 -15.53 -7.56
CA VAL A 336 15.63 -14.86 -6.92
C VAL A 336 14.90 -15.83 -5.97
N ILE A 337 14.59 -17.04 -6.45
CA ILE A 337 14.01 -18.12 -5.63
C ILE A 337 14.82 -18.39 -4.37
N LYS A 338 16.15 -18.53 -4.48
CA LYS A 338 17.01 -18.80 -3.32
C LYS A 338 16.96 -17.67 -2.28
N ALA A 339 16.97 -16.40 -2.72
CA ALA A 339 16.86 -15.25 -1.82
C ALA A 339 15.48 -15.22 -1.12
N VAL A 340 14.39 -15.44 -1.85
CA VAL A 340 13.03 -15.54 -1.30
C VAL A 340 12.94 -16.70 -0.29
N GLN A 341 13.45 -17.89 -0.63
CA GLN A 341 13.39 -19.07 0.23
C GLN A 341 14.28 -18.94 1.47
N LYS A 342 15.46 -18.30 1.38
CA LYS A 342 16.30 -17.95 2.53
C LYS A 342 15.53 -17.08 3.53
N ARG A 343 14.75 -16.12 3.01
CA ARG A 343 13.91 -15.22 3.82
C ARG A 343 12.71 -15.94 4.45
N HIS A 344 12.03 -16.81 3.70
CA HIS A 344 10.86 -17.56 4.17
C HIS A 344 11.20 -18.76 5.08
N SER A 345 12.40 -19.34 4.98
CA SER A 345 12.81 -20.54 5.76
C SER A 345 13.53 -20.21 7.07
N ALA A 346 13.76 -18.92 7.38
CA ALA A 346 14.38 -18.52 8.63
C ALA A 346 13.45 -18.83 9.82
N PRO A 347 13.87 -19.65 10.82
CA PRO A 347 12.99 -20.02 11.93
C PRO A 347 12.69 -18.82 12.82
N ALA A 348 11.47 -18.75 13.35
CA ALA A 348 11.15 -17.86 14.45
C ALA A 348 11.94 -18.31 15.70
N TYR A 349 12.84 -17.45 16.17
CA TYR A 349 13.78 -17.76 17.24
C TYR A 349 13.08 -17.91 18.60
N THR A 350 13.19 -19.10 19.20
CA THR A 350 12.78 -19.39 20.59
C THR A 350 13.94 -20.10 21.30
N PRO A 351 14.62 -19.45 22.27
CA PRO A 351 15.66 -20.09 23.07
C PRO A 351 15.07 -20.80 24.30
N SER A 352 15.53 -22.03 24.56
CA SER A 352 15.18 -22.83 25.73
C SER A 352 16.35 -22.88 26.72
N TYR A 353 16.12 -22.53 27.98
CA TYR A 353 17.00 -22.92 29.10
C TYR A 353 16.21 -22.93 30.43
N GLU A 354 16.22 -24.06 31.12
CA GLU A 354 15.87 -24.15 32.55
C GLU A 354 17.15 -24.02 33.38
N MET A 355 17.14 -23.18 34.43
CA MET A 355 17.86 -23.46 35.69
C MET A 355 17.48 -22.46 36.81
N ASP A 356 16.98 -23.03 37.90
CA ASP A 356 16.96 -22.63 39.32
C ASP A 356 16.82 -21.17 39.81
N LEU A 357 15.99 -21.05 40.87
CA LEU A 357 15.67 -19.81 41.59
C LEU A 357 16.60 -19.53 42.79
N PHE A 358 16.55 -18.27 43.25
CA PHE A 358 16.94 -17.74 44.57
C PHE A 358 18.44 -17.57 44.89
N ALA A 359 18.95 -16.35 44.70
CA ALA A 359 19.44 -15.51 45.80
C ALA A 359 19.72 -14.05 45.33
N GLU A 360 19.62 -13.11 46.28
CA GLU A 360 20.04 -11.69 46.22
C GLU A 360 19.24 -10.71 45.31
N ALA A 361 18.93 -9.54 45.87
CA ALA A 361 18.09 -8.52 45.25
C ALA A 361 18.93 -7.52 44.41
N PRO A 362 18.54 -7.19 43.15
CA PRO A 362 19.31 -6.25 42.32
C PRO A 362 19.31 -4.81 42.82
N LEU A 363 20.37 -4.08 42.44
CA LEU A 363 20.69 -2.67 42.77
C LEU A 363 19.57 -1.63 42.57
N SER A 364 18.50 -1.95 41.82
CA SER A 364 17.39 -1.04 41.53
C SER A 364 16.65 -0.58 42.80
N TRP A 365 16.55 -1.44 43.82
CA TRP A 365 15.82 -1.11 45.06
C TRP A 365 16.62 -0.20 46.01
N GLN A 366 17.95 -0.17 45.90
CA GLN A 366 18.80 0.74 46.68
C GLN A 366 18.83 2.16 46.09
N LEU A 367 18.69 2.31 44.77
CA LEU A 367 18.62 3.62 44.09
C LEU A 367 17.29 4.36 44.34
N CYS A 368 16.18 3.65 44.50
CA CYS A 368 14.89 4.29 44.81
C CYS A 368 14.80 4.84 46.25
N ASN A 369 15.55 4.28 47.20
CA ASN A 369 15.55 4.77 48.59
C ASN A 369 16.58 5.89 48.84
N SER A 370 17.61 6.04 48.02
CA SER A 370 18.58 7.15 48.12
C SER A 370 18.08 8.45 47.47
N MET A 371 17.11 8.39 46.56
CA MET A 371 16.43 9.56 46.02
C MET A 371 15.12 9.82 46.78
N ASN A 372 15.15 10.77 47.71
CA ASN A 372 14.01 11.23 48.51
C ASN A 372 13.00 12.04 47.66
N LEU A 373 12.39 11.37 46.67
CA LEU A 373 11.56 11.97 45.62
C LEU A 373 10.26 12.55 46.17
N ARG A 374 9.70 11.99 47.26
CA ARG A 374 8.45 12.51 47.86
C ARG A 374 8.57 13.91 48.46
N SER A 375 9.73 14.33 48.95
CA SER A 375 9.92 15.72 49.41
C SER A 375 10.17 16.67 48.23
N ARG A 376 11.00 16.25 47.26
CA ARG A 376 11.33 17.08 46.09
C ARG A 376 10.16 17.31 45.14
N THR A 377 9.24 16.37 44.95
CA THR A 377 8.04 16.64 44.12
C THR A 377 7.13 17.70 44.73
N ARG A 378 7.11 17.88 46.06
CA ARG A 378 6.36 18.99 46.69
C ARG A 378 7.06 20.33 46.53
N SER A 379 8.39 20.38 46.65
CA SER A 379 9.17 21.62 46.47
C SER A 379 9.34 22.08 45.01
N ILE A 380 8.94 21.26 44.03
CA ILE A 380 9.00 21.59 42.59
C ILE A 380 7.74 22.34 42.11
N PHE A 381 6.63 22.31 42.86
CA PHE A 381 5.34 22.87 42.45
C PHE A 381 4.78 23.99 43.35
N GLN A 382 5.49 24.39 44.41
CA GLN A 382 5.28 25.70 45.01
C GLN A 382 6.25 26.68 44.36
N VAL A 383 5.74 27.77 43.77
CA VAL A 383 6.53 28.95 43.46
C VAL A 383 6.65 29.72 44.77
N PRO A 384 7.80 29.68 45.49
CA PRO A 384 7.85 30.18 46.87
C PRO A 384 7.52 31.67 46.94
N ASP A 385 8.06 32.42 45.98
CA ASP A 385 7.87 33.87 45.86
C ASP A 385 6.42 34.27 45.51
N PHE A 386 5.54 33.40 44.99
CA PHE A 386 4.24 33.87 44.47
C PHE A 386 3.23 34.23 45.57
N GLU A 387 3.13 33.40 46.61
CA GLU A 387 2.23 33.70 47.76
C GLU A 387 2.81 34.85 48.60
N GLU A 388 4.12 34.91 48.81
CA GLU A 388 4.80 35.96 49.58
C GLU A 388 4.82 37.34 48.85
N LEU A 389 4.87 37.36 47.50
CA LEU A 389 4.77 38.58 46.71
C LEU A 389 3.33 39.14 46.67
N VAL A 390 2.32 38.26 46.65
CA VAL A 390 0.90 38.65 46.75
C VAL A 390 0.56 39.19 48.14
N ASP A 391 1.06 38.55 49.21
CA ASP A 391 0.83 38.99 50.59
C ASP A 391 1.61 40.26 50.97
N SER A 392 2.76 40.54 50.33
CA SER A 392 3.57 41.74 50.63
C SER A 392 3.07 43.02 49.94
N HIS A 393 2.42 42.91 48.77
CA HIS A 393 1.92 44.07 48.01
C HIS A 393 0.43 43.91 47.58
N PRO A 394 -0.50 43.59 48.50
CA PRO A 394 -1.88 43.20 48.16
C PRO A 394 -2.76 44.31 47.58
N SER A 395 -2.25 45.55 47.48
CA SER A 395 -2.99 46.73 47.03
C SER A 395 -2.14 47.83 46.38
N GLN A 396 -0.87 47.56 46.05
CA GLN A 396 -0.06 48.46 45.22
C GLN A 396 -0.07 47.98 43.76
N ILE A 397 -0.28 48.92 42.84
CA ILE A 397 -0.16 48.67 41.41
C ILE A 397 1.33 48.58 41.10
N LEU A 398 1.83 47.36 40.95
CA LEU A 398 3.16 47.07 40.39
C LEU A 398 3.32 47.82 39.07
N ASP A 399 4.45 48.49 38.85
CA ASP A 399 4.67 49.16 37.57
C ASP A 399 4.96 48.18 36.42
N GLU A 400 5.04 48.68 35.18
CA GLU A 400 5.18 47.83 34.00
C GLU A 400 6.54 47.09 33.95
N ASP A 401 7.58 47.66 34.57
CA ASP A 401 8.91 47.03 34.69
C ASP A 401 8.91 45.95 35.79
N GLU A 402 8.27 46.21 36.94
CA GLU A 402 8.08 45.22 38.01
C GLU A 402 7.25 44.03 37.55
N GLN A 403 6.12 44.28 36.85
CA GLN A 403 5.30 43.22 36.25
C GLN A 403 6.12 42.39 35.24
N THR A 404 6.93 43.05 34.40
CA THR A 404 7.80 42.37 33.42
C THR A 404 8.88 41.53 34.11
N ALA A 405 9.50 42.03 35.19
CA ALA A 405 10.50 41.30 35.96
C ALA A 405 9.94 40.05 36.66
N ILE A 406 8.68 40.11 37.13
CA ILE A 406 7.96 38.96 37.71
C ILE A 406 7.68 37.92 36.62
N VAL A 407 7.20 38.34 35.44
CA VAL A 407 6.98 37.44 34.29
C VAL A 407 8.29 36.77 33.86
N GLU A 408 9.38 37.52 33.71
CA GLU A 408 10.69 36.95 33.36
C GLU A 408 11.22 35.96 34.41
N LYS A 409 11.05 36.25 35.71
CA LYS A 409 11.42 35.32 36.79
C LYS A 409 10.63 34.01 36.69
N LEU A 410 9.31 34.11 36.48
CA LEU A 410 8.43 32.96 36.31
C LEU A 410 8.81 32.15 35.06
N GLU A 411 9.09 32.80 33.93
CA GLU A 411 9.56 32.13 32.71
C GLU A 411 10.90 31.42 32.92
N LYS A 412 11.88 32.06 33.58
CA LYS A 412 13.18 31.44 33.92
C LYS A 412 13.04 30.26 34.89
N ALA A 413 12.18 30.37 35.90
CA ALA A 413 11.89 29.27 36.83
C ALA A 413 11.18 28.10 36.12
N ASN A 414 10.22 28.40 35.25
CA ASN A 414 9.49 27.41 34.47
C ASN A 414 10.41 26.73 33.43
N ALA A 415 11.36 27.46 32.83
CA ALA A 415 12.40 26.90 31.96
C ALA A 415 13.39 26.01 32.74
N ALA A 416 13.77 26.38 33.97
CA ALA A 416 14.63 25.56 34.83
C ALA A 416 13.93 24.27 35.31
N SER A 417 12.65 24.35 35.69
CA SER A 417 11.82 23.20 36.03
C SER A 417 11.64 22.26 34.82
N ASN A 418 11.34 22.81 33.64
CA ASN A 418 11.33 22.05 32.38
C ASN A 418 12.68 21.39 32.08
N LYS A 419 13.81 22.04 32.36
CA LYS A 419 15.15 21.46 32.18
C LYS A 419 15.41 20.30 33.15
N GLN A 420 15.04 20.42 34.42
CA GLN A 420 15.16 19.32 35.39
C GLN A 420 14.24 18.15 35.02
N TYR A 421 13.00 18.42 34.61
CA TYR A 421 12.07 17.42 34.10
C TYR A 421 12.67 16.66 32.90
N ARG A 422 13.17 17.37 31.88
CA ARG A 422 13.85 16.76 30.72
C ARG A 422 15.04 15.89 31.12
N ILE A 423 15.86 16.30 32.10
CA ILE A 423 17.02 15.51 32.57
C ILE A 423 16.55 14.24 33.30
N VAL A 424 15.54 14.31 34.17
CA VAL A 424 15.01 13.14 34.89
C VAL A 424 14.34 12.17 33.91
N THR A 425 13.56 12.67 32.95
CA THR A 425 12.94 11.85 31.89
C THR A 425 14.00 11.20 31.01
N ALA A 426 15.06 11.92 30.61
CA ALA A 426 16.17 11.36 29.83
C ALA A 426 16.93 10.28 30.63
N ALA A 427 17.23 10.52 31.91
CA ALA A 427 17.88 9.53 32.77
C ALA A 427 17.02 8.27 32.96
N PHE A 428 15.71 8.42 33.15
CA PHE A 428 14.77 7.30 33.23
C PHE A 428 14.73 6.51 31.91
N ILE A 429 14.63 7.19 30.76
CA ILE A 429 14.66 6.57 29.43
C ILE A 429 15.98 5.82 29.21
N VAL A 430 17.12 6.39 29.59
CA VAL A 430 18.44 5.72 29.48
C VAL A 430 18.52 4.50 30.38
N VAL A 431 18.12 4.59 31.65
CA VAL A 431 18.12 3.43 32.57
C VAL A 431 17.20 2.32 32.06
N GLN A 432 16.00 2.67 31.58
CA GLN A 432 15.07 1.69 31.00
C GLN A 432 15.62 1.10 29.69
N LEU A 433 16.19 1.90 28.79
CA LEU A 433 16.82 1.41 27.56
C LEU A 433 18.05 0.53 27.85
N THR A 434 18.89 0.87 28.82
CA THR A 434 20.04 0.05 29.20
C THR A 434 19.57 -1.28 29.79
N TYR A 435 18.59 -1.27 30.70
CA TYR A 435 17.98 -2.48 31.26
C TYR A 435 17.35 -3.35 30.15
N LEU A 436 16.63 -2.72 29.21
CA LEU A 436 16.06 -3.41 28.04
C LEU A 436 17.15 -3.96 27.12
N LEU A 437 18.21 -3.23 26.82
CA LEU A 437 19.31 -3.70 25.96
C LEU A 437 20.10 -4.84 26.61
N THR A 438 20.19 -4.89 27.95
CA THR A 438 20.77 -6.02 28.67
C THR A 438 19.84 -7.24 28.80
N HIS A 439 18.56 -7.13 28.47
CA HIS A 439 17.58 -8.23 28.63
C HIS A 439 16.77 -8.57 27.36
N LEU A 440 16.80 -7.75 26.30
CA LEU A 440 16.14 -8.03 25.00
C LEU A 440 16.84 -9.10 24.17
N SER A 441 18.00 -9.60 24.61
CA SER A 441 18.56 -10.88 24.13
C SER A 441 17.71 -12.08 24.54
N ALA A 442 16.77 -11.92 25.49
CA ALA A 442 15.85 -12.96 25.94
C ALA A 442 14.41 -12.42 26.13
N SER A 443 13.59 -12.50 25.07
CA SER A 443 12.12 -12.34 25.07
C SER A 443 11.54 -11.01 25.61
N GLY A 444 11.11 -10.13 24.69
CA GLY A 444 10.35 -8.90 25.03
C GLY A 444 9.21 -8.62 24.03
N SER A 445 8.05 -8.21 24.53
CA SER A 445 6.83 -8.03 23.72
C SER A 445 6.62 -6.59 23.22
N LEU A 446 5.84 -6.44 22.15
CA LEU A 446 5.47 -5.16 21.52
C LEU A 446 4.85 -4.12 22.49
N ILE A 447 4.27 -4.57 23.61
CA ILE A 447 3.69 -3.71 24.65
C ILE A 447 4.77 -2.82 25.29
N ASN A 448 5.97 -3.36 25.51
CA ASN A 448 7.08 -2.60 26.11
C ASN A 448 7.68 -1.58 25.14
N LEU A 449 7.65 -1.85 23.84
CA LEU A 449 8.11 -0.91 22.81
C LEU A 449 7.14 0.28 22.63
N ALA A 450 5.83 0.01 22.69
CA ALA A 450 4.79 1.04 22.59
C ALA A 450 4.81 2.02 23.78
N LEU A 451 5.10 1.55 24.99
CA LEU A 451 5.29 2.39 26.19
C LEU A 451 6.56 3.27 26.14
N LEU A 452 7.53 2.93 25.27
CA LEU A 452 8.81 3.63 25.15
C LEU A 452 8.80 4.75 24.09
N LEU A 453 7.91 4.66 23.11
CA LEU A 453 7.83 5.60 21.98
C LEU A 453 6.81 6.74 22.19
N THR A 454 5.90 6.61 23.15
CA THR A 454 4.88 7.63 23.47
C THR A 454 5.39 9.02 23.88
N PRO A 455 6.54 9.21 24.58
CA PRO A 455 7.03 10.55 24.92
C PRO A 455 7.92 11.19 23.83
N LEU A 456 8.35 10.42 22.81
CA LEU A 456 9.33 10.87 21.82
C LEU A 456 8.88 12.07 20.96
N PRO A 457 7.61 12.17 20.50
CA PRO A 457 7.13 13.33 19.74
C PRO A 457 7.15 14.63 20.56
N SER A 458 6.78 14.54 21.84
CA SER A 458 6.79 15.68 22.77
C SER A 458 8.21 16.14 23.09
N LEU A 459 9.19 15.23 23.15
CA LEU A 459 10.59 15.58 23.35
C LEU A 459 11.14 16.37 22.15
N LEU A 460 10.91 15.89 20.92
CA LEU A 460 11.44 16.48 19.69
C LEU A 460 10.87 17.88 19.41
N ASN A 461 9.61 18.15 19.77
CA ASN A 461 8.99 19.48 19.66
C ASN A 461 9.53 20.53 20.66
N THR A 462 10.43 20.16 21.58
CA THR A 462 10.95 21.07 22.62
C THR A 462 12.44 21.43 22.47
N LEU A 463 13.08 21.00 21.38
CA LEU A 463 14.47 21.31 21.04
C LEU A 463 14.55 22.59 20.22
N THR A 464 15.38 23.54 20.65
CA THR A 464 15.65 24.77 19.89
C THR A 464 16.80 24.57 18.91
N SER A 465 16.95 25.49 17.94
CA SER A 465 18.07 25.46 16.98
C SER A 465 19.44 25.48 17.68
N ARG A 466 19.56 26.10 18.87
CA ARG A 466 20.80 26.10 19.68
C ARG A 466 21.11 24.73 20.30
N ASP A 467 20.09 23.96 20.69
CA ASP A 467 20.28 22.63 21.26
C ASP A 467 20.80 21.66 20.17
N LEU A 468 20.23 21.75 18.96
CA LEU A 468 20.67 20.99 17.80
C LEU A 468 22.10 21.32 17.36
N ILE A 469 22.50 22.60 17.41
CA ILE A 469 23.89 23.03 17.15
C ILE A 469 24.84 22.44 18.20
N THR A 470 24.46 22.46 19.48
CA THR A 470 25.28 21.92 20.57
C THR A 470 25.52 20.42 20.42
N ILE A 471 24.48 19.66 20.03
CA ILE A 471 24.57 18.21 19.75
C ILE A 471 25.46 17.92 18.52
N ARG A 472 25.40 18.75 17.47
CA ARG A 472 26.26 18.63 16.27
C ARG A 472 27.74 18.95 16.55
N ILE A 473 28.03 19.76 17.57
CA ILE A 473 29.40 20.08 17.99
C ILE A 473 30.00 18.94 18.83
N THR A 474 29.19 18.25 19.64
CA THR A 474 29.67 17.20 20.55
C THR A 474 29.70 15.79 19.96
N HIS A 475 28.99 15.50 18.86
CA HIS A 475 28.98 14.17 18.21
C HIS A 475 29.47 14.22 16.75
N PRO A 476 30.67 13.66 16.42
CA PRO A 476 31.28 13.80 15.09
C PRO A 476 30.45 13.29 13.89
N HIS A 477 29.63 12.26 14.08
CA HIS A 477 28.87 11.61 12.99
C HIS A 477 27.58 12.33 12.60
N LEU A 478 27.08 13.29 13.40
CA LEU A 478 25.80 13.99 13.14
C LEU A 478 25.98 15.30 12.34
N LYS A 479 27.21 15.60 11.93
CA LYS A 479 27.61 16.89 11.32
C LYS A 479 27.08 17.11 9.90
N TYR A 480 26.61 16.05 9.24
CA TYR A 480 26.19 16.06 7.83
C TYR A 480 24.67 16.03 7.61
N ILE A 481 23.86 16.10 8.67
CA ILE A 481 22.40 16.09 8.57
C ILE A 481 21.91 17.49 8.11
N PRO A 482 21.15 17.62 7.01
CA PRO A 482 20.59 18.91 6.57
C PRO A 482 19.66 19.56 7.60
N GLU A 483 19.36 20.85 7.46
CA GLU A 483 18.29 21.50 8.22
C GLU A 483 16.91 21.06 7.69
N PRO A 484 15.98 20.58 8.53
CA PRO A 484 14.68 20.11 8.05
C PRO A 484 13.68 21.27 7.91
N ARG A 485 13.28 21.57 6.67
CA ARG A 485 12.00 22.26 6.39
C ARG A 485 10.88 21.21 6.30
N SER A 486 10.17 21.03 7.41
CA SER A 486 8.79 20.52 7.55
C SER A 486 8.25 19.49 6.52
N HIS A 487 8.58 18.20 6.70
CA HIS A 487 7.79 17.08 6.15
C HIS A 487 7.45 15.96 7.16
N LEU A 488 8.13 15.91 8.31
CA LEU A 488 7.93 14.88 9.35
C LEU A 488 6.57 14.95 10.08
N LEU A 489 5.92 16.12 10.13
CA LEU A 489 4.64 16.31 10.84
C LEU A 489 3.47 15.52 10.22
N GLY A 490 3.42 15.41 8.88
CA GLY A 490 2.34 14.72 8.17
C GLY A 490 2.40 13.18 8.29
N VAL A 491 3.62 12.65 8.44
CA VAL A 491 3.86 11.21 8.65
C VAL A 491 3.37 10.79 10.04
N ALA A 492 3.62 11.61 11.06
CA ALA A 492 3.15 11.35 12.43
C ALA A 492 1.62 11.31 12.55
N ALA A 493 0.91 12.27 11.92
CA ALA A 493 -0.56 12.34 11.97
C ALA A 493 -1.24 11.12 11.34
N SER A 494 -0.70 10.61 10.23
CA SER A 494 -1.28 9.49 9.48
C SER A 494 -1.20 8.16 10.25
N ILE A 495 -0.10 7.95 11.00
CA ILE A 495 0.12 6.73 11.80
C ILE A 495 -0.83 6.69 13.01
N VAL A 496 -1.13 7.84 13.63
CA VAL A 496 -2.10 7.95 14.74
C VAL A 496 -3.52 7.58 14.28
N GLY A 497 -3.90 7.95 13.05
CA GLY A 497 -5.21 7.59 12.50
C GLY A 497 -5.43 6.09 12.29
N LEU A 498 -4.42 5.36 11.76
CA LEU A 498 -4.54 3.91 11.54
C LEU A 498 -4.59 3.10 12.85
N ALA A 499 -3.95 3.58 13.93
CA ALA A 499 -3.92 2.88 15.21
C ALA A 499 -5.29 2.82 15.93
N LEU A 500 -6.24 3.68 15.55
CA LEU A 500 -7.53 3.82 16.25
C LEU A 500 -8.65 2.91 15.71
N TYR A 501 -8.45 2.19 14.59
CA TYR A 501 -9.56 1.59 13.85
C TYR A 501 -9.82 0.08 14.06
N ARG A 502 -9.03 -0.67 14.86
CA ARG A 502 -9.21 -2.15 14.95
C ARG A 502 -9.31 -2.78 16.35
N ASN A 503 -10.56 -3.05 16.70
CA ASN A 503 -11.11 -4.06 17.63
C ASN A 503 -11.11 -3.77 19.16
N ALA A 504 -12.34 -3.78 19.69
CA ALA A 504 -12.74 -3.71 21.10
C ALA A 504 -12.73 -5.14 21.74
N ALA A 505 -13.07 -5.39 23.01
CA ALA A 505 -13.65 -4.59 24.08
C ALA A 505 -13.11 -5.11 25.44
N THR A 506 -13.44 -4.62 26.63
CA THR A 506 -14.35 -3.50 27.01
C THR A 506 -13.70 -2.58 28.04
N SER A 507 -12.84 -3.12 28.92
CA SER A 507 -12.29 -2.46 30.11
C SER A 507 -11.43 -1.20 29.82
N ARG A 508 -11.06 -0.95 28.56
CA ARG A 508 -10.29 0.24 28.16
C ARG A 508 -11.14 1.52 28.11
N THR A 509 -12.43 1.41 27.79
CA THR A 509 -13.32 2.59 27.65
C THR A 509 -13.51 3.31 28.97
N LEU A 510 -13.56 2.58 30.10
CA LEU A 510 -13.71 3.19 31.42
C LEU A 510 -12.46 4.02 31.79
N THR A 511 -11.25 3.48 31.61
CA THR A 511 -10.01 4.20 31.87
C THR A 511 -9.83 5.41 30.95
N ILE A 512 -10.18 5.29 29.66
CA ILE A 512 -10.11 6.39 28.70
C ILE A 512 -11.14 7.48 29.04
N LEU A 513 -12.38 7.12 29.37
CA LEU A 513 -13.39 8.10 29.82
C LEU A 513 -12.96 8.79 31.13
N THR A 514 -12.36 8.07 32.09
CA THR A 514 -11.83 8.69 33.31
C THR A 514 -10.68 9.66 33.00
N PHE A 515 -9.74 9.29 32.12
CA PHE A 515 -8.61 10.14 31.78
C PHE A 515 -9.03 11.36 30.93
N SER A 516 -9.95 11.18 29.98
CA SER A 516 -10.57 12.28 29.23
C SER A 516 -11.38 13.20 30.13
N ALA A 517 -12.17 12.68 31.08
CA ALA A 517 -12.91 13.51 32.03
C ALA A 517 -11.99 14.32 32.95
N ILE A 518 -10.88 13.74 33.42
CA ILE A 518 -9.85 14.46 34.21
C ILE A 518 -9.16 15.53 33.35
N THR A 519 -8.82 15.21 32.11
CA THR A 519 -8.14 16.13 31.18
C THR A 519 -9.05 17.27 30.73
N GLU A 520 -10.32 16.98 30.48
CA GLU A 520 -11.34 17.98 30.13
C GLU A 520 -11.68 18.86 31.34
N PHE A 521 -11.78 18.29 32.56
CA PHE A 521 -11.95 19.06 33.79
C PHE A 521 -10.75 19.99 34.04
N TRP A 522 -9.53 19.49 33.81
CA TRP A 522 -8.31 20.30 33.91
C TRP A 522 -8.27 21.40 32.85
N MET A 523 -8.53 21.10 31.58
CA MET A 523 -8.59 22.10 30.51
C MET A 523 -9.69 23.14 30.75
N ARG A 524 -10.90 22.74 31.15
CA ARG A 524 -11.98 23.69 31.51
C ARG A 524 -11.61 24.55 32.72
N ARG A 525 -10.80 24.04 33.66
CA ARG A 525 -10.29 24.83 34.79
C ARG A 525 -9.21 25.81 34.36
N SER A 526 -8.19 25.36 33.62
CA SER A 526 -7.17 26.25 33.04
C SER A 526 -7.76 27.29 32.09
N GLU A 527 -8.79 26.95 31.31
CA GLU A 527 -9.50 27.90 30.47
C GLU A 527 -10.34 28.89 31.30
N LYS A 528 -10.98 28.43 32.40
CA LYS A 528 -11.64 29.34 33.34
C LYS A 528 -10.64 30.30 33.99
N ASP A 529 -9.53 29.79 34.51
CA ASP A 529 -8.50 30.58 35.18
C ASP A 529 -7.84 31.56 34.19
N ALA A 530 -7.61 31.16 32.93
CA ALA A 530 -7.16 32.04 31.86
C ALA A 530 -8.21 33.09 31.45
N ARG A 531 -9.50 32.74 31.45
CA ARG A 531 -10.61 33.70 31.20
C ARG A 531 -10.79 34.68 32.35
N GLU A 532 -10.58 34.29 33.61
CA GLU A 532 -10.60 35.22 34.75
C GLU A 532 -9.35 36.14 34.74
N LEU A 533 -8.16 35.62 34.41
CA LEU A 533 -6.96 36.44 34.15
C LEU A 533 -7.18 37.42 32.98
N HIS A 534 -7.84 36.99 31.90
CA HIS A 534 -8.20 37.86 30.79
C HIS A 534 -9.27 38.91 31.19
N LYS A 535 -10.24 38.56 32.03
CA LYS A 535 -11.19 39.54 32.60
C LYS A 535 -10.50 40.54 33.50
N LEU A 536 -9.53 40.14 34.33
CA LEU A 536 -8.72 41.06 35.14
C LEU A 536 -7.94 42.03 34.24
N LYS A 537 -7.27 41.50 33.21
CA LYS A 537 -6.48 42.29 32.24
C LYS A 537 -7.28 43.30 31.41
N TYR A 538 -8.58 43.07 31.20
CA TYR A 538 -9.45 43.96 30.40
C TYR A 538 -10.52 44.70 31.21
N GLY A 539 -10.85 44.26 32.42
CA GLY A 539 -11.77 44.95 33.34
C GLY A 539 -11.24 46.28 33.84
N GLN A 540 -9.91 46.39 34.01
CA GLN A 540 -9.20 47.66 34.27
C GLN A 540 -9.00 48.54 33.02
N LYS A 541 -9.66 48.23 31.89
CA LYS A 541 -9.76 49.12 30.73
C LYS A 541 -11.18 49.66 30.50
N SER A 542 -12.14 49.32 31.37
CA SER A 542 -13.52 49.83 31.34
C SER A 542 -14.01 50.33 32.70
N ALA A 543 -13.09 50.59 33.62
CA ALA A 543 -13.25 51.28 34.90
C ALA A 543 -12.00 52.13 35.13
#